data_AF-A0A1F7J9F3-F1
#
_entry.id   AF-A0A1F7J9F3-F1
#
_cell.length_a   1.000
_cell.length_b   1.000
_cell.length_c   1.000
_cell.angle_alpha   90.00
_cell.angle_beta   90.00
_cell.angle_gamma   90.00
#
_symmetry.space_group_name_H-M   'P 1'
#
loop_
_entity.id
_entity.type
_entity.pdbx_description
1 polymer ?
#
loop_
_entity_poly.entity_id
_entity_poly.type
_entity_poly.pdbx_seq_one_letter_code
_entity_poly.pdbx_strand_id
1 'polypeptide(L)'
;MKKYFKSVSDKIKLPVFFPDATRGVIKTLDTKDIESAKTPGILVNTYHLYRELGEEAIQNHHGIKGFMRWKGAVISDSGGFQVMTLAKTNHGGKVTDEGATFWQEGGEILLTPEKSIEFQMILRSDMVVVLDDFTQPQATYEQARESVERTVLWAKRSKETFSKLCQKKKIPEIKRPYILGVVHGGDYLDLRQECTQRLVEIGFDGLGYGGWPIMADGQFNYDVAKIIAQNAPNNYFLYGLGVGKPHEIVNCVKLGYSIFDCVLPTRDARHKRLYIYNANSIDDIDLNQKKFYSYYTPDKMIYRKKDVPISHACDCLLCQNYSRAYLAHLFKIKELTAMRLSTIHNLRFYSILMEKLQTDSFKKT
;
A
#
# COMPACT_ATOMS: atom_id res chain seq x y z
N MET A 1 9.50 -7.23 -17.43
CA MET A 1 8.99 -7.19 -16.04
C MET A 1 9.97 -7.78 -15.05
N LYS A 2 10.18 -7.09 -13.92
CA LYS A 2 10.99 -7.59 -12.80
C LYS A 2 10.26 -8.77 -12.13
N LYS A 3 11.00 -9.82 -11.77
CA LYS A 3 10.45 -10.99 -11.08
C LYS A 3 10.45 -10.87 -9.56
N TYR A 4 11.29 -9.98 -9.03
CA TYR A 4 11.50 -9.82 -7.60
C TYR A 4 11.58 -8.34 -7.20
N PHE A 5 11.07 -8.06 -6.01
CA PHE A 5 11.35 -6.85 -5.24
C PHE A 5 12.54 -7.12 -4.33
N LYS A 6 13.59 -6.31 -4.44
CA LYS A 6 14.77 -6.38 -3.55
C LYS A 6 14.46 -5.69 -2.24
N SER A 7 14.55 -6.42 -1.14
CA SER A 7 14.77 -5.85 0.18
C SER A 7 16.25 -5.94 0.53
N VAL A 8 16.71 -5.14 1.50
CA VAL A 8 18.04 -5.27 2.10
C VAL A 8 18.32 -6.71 2.59
N SER A 9 17.28 -7.44 3.03
CA SER A 9 17.43 -8.76 3.66
C SER A 9 17.02 -9.92 2.76
N ASP A 10 16.25 -9.69 1.68
CA ASP A 10 15.63 -10.79 0.92
C ASP A 10 15.19 -10.37 -0.51
N LYS A 11 14.88 -11.35 -1.35
CA LYS A 11 14.23 -11.18 -2.65
C LYS A 11 12.78 -11.65 -2.58
N ILE A 12 11.85 -10.71 -2.65
CA ILE A 12 10.41 -10.98 -2.57
C ILE A 12 9.87 -11.22 -3.97
N LYS A 13 9.14 -12.33 -4.18
CA LYS A 13 8.50 -12.63 -5.47
C LYS A 13 7.39 -11.62 -5.78
N LEU A 14 7.23 -11.28 -7.06
CA LEU A 14 6.17 -10.41 -7.56
C LEU A 14 5.06 -11.19 -8.29
N PRO A 15 3.78 -10.77 -8.18
CA PRO A 15 3.30 -9.58 -7.48
C PRO A 15 3.30 -9.74 -5.94
N VAL A 16 3.22 -8.61 -5.22
CA VAL A 16 3.27 -8.55 -3.76
C VAL A 16 2.29 -7.52 -3.20
N PHE A 17 1.76 -7.79 -2.00
CA PHE A 17 0.89 -6.91 -1.25
C PHE A 17 1.56 -6.46 0.06
N PHE A 18 1.57 -5.16 0.31
CA PHE A 18 2.14 -4.51 1.49
C PHE A 18 1.01 -3.94 2.36
N PRO A 19 0.58 -4.62 3.43
CA PRO A 19 -0.42 -4.06 4.34
C PRO A 19 0.12 -2.86 5.12
N ASP A 20 -0.77 -1.92 5.38
CA ASP A 20 -0.47 -0.67 6.06
C ASP A 20 -0.20 -0.88 7.56
N ALA A 21 1.06 -0.72 7.93
CA ALA A 21 1.55 -0.51 9.27
C ALA A 21 1.73 0.99 9.54
N THR A 22 0.65 1.77 9.37
CA THR A 22 0.65 3.25 9.30
C THR A 22 1.56 3.93 10.35
N ARG A 23 1.58 3.44 11.59
CA ARG A 23 2.35 4.00 12.71
C ARG A 23 3.48 3.09 13.18
N GLY A 24 4.07 2.32 12.27
CA GLY A 24 5.02 1.27 12.62
C GLY A 24 4.37 0.07 13.33
N VAL A 25 3.08 -0.14 13.10
CA VAL A 25 2.32 -1.27 13.64
C VAL A 25 1.11 -1.54 12.76
N ILE A 26 0.86 -2.80 12.42
CA ILE A 26 -0.43 -3.22 11.87
C ILE A 26 -1.41 -3.32 13.03
N LYS A 27 -2.50 -2.54 12.99
CA LYS A 27 -3.48 -2.50 14.08
C LYS A 27 -3.85 -3.93 14.52
N THR A 28 -3.73 -4.18 15.83
CA THR A 28 -4.02 -5.45 16.53
C THR A 28 -2.98 -6.57 16.41
N LEU A 29 -1.91 -6.38 15.63
CA LEU A 29 -0.89 -7.39 15.39
C LEU A 29 0.47 -6.97 15.91
N ASP A 30 1.25 -7.93 16.40
CA ASP A 30 2.69 -7.77 16.59
C ASP A 30 3.48 -8.26 15.36
N THR A 31 4.82 -8.17 15.41
CA THR A 31 5.68 -8.63 14.31
C THR A 31 5.54 -10.13 14.01
N LYS A 32 5.40 -10.98 15.04
CA LYS A 32 5.27 -12.43 14.84
C LYS A 32 3.96 -12.78 14.14
N ASP A 33 2.90 -12.04 14.43
CA ASP A 33 1.61 -12.18 13.75
C ASP A 33 1.72 -11.87 12.26
N ILE A 34 2.46 -10.82 11.89
CA ILE A 34 2.70 -10.44 10.49
C ILE A 34 3.49 -11.53 9.77
N GLU A 35 4.55 -12.04 10.41
CA GLU A 35 5.35 -13.17 9.88
C GLU A 35 4.48 -14.42 9.70
N SER A 36 3.60 -14.71 10.66
CA SER A 36 2.68 -15.86 10.59
C SER A 36 1.65 -15.77 9.46
N ALA A 37 1.26 -14.55 9.08
CA ALA A 37 0.39 -14.31 7.92
C ALA A 37 1.14 -14.46 6.58
N LYS A 38 2.45 -14.74 6.62
CA LYS A 38 3.36 -14.86 5.45
C LYS A 38 3.35 -13.62 4.57
N THR A 39 3.16 -12.45 5.16
CA THR A 39 3.27 -11.17 4.46
C THR A 39 4.74 -10.77 4.38
N PRO A 40 5.32 -10.59 3.17
CA PRO A 40 6.77 -10.40 3.04
C PRO A 40 7.25 -8.95 3.28
N GLY A 41 6.33 -8.00 3.41
CA GLY A 41 6.64 -6.60 3.65
C GLY A 41 5.46 -5.81 4.18
N ILE A 42 5.70 -4.59 4.61
CA ILE A 42 4.67 -3.64 5.11
C ILE A 42 4.85 -2.26 4.49
N LEU A 43 3.77 -1.49 4.45
CA LEU A 43 3.84 -0.05 4.18
C LEU A 43 3.79 0.74 5.49
N VAL A 44 4.64 1.74 5.64
CA VAL A 44 4.59 2.68 6.77
C VAL A 44 4.29 4.09 6.27
N ASN A 45 3.62 4.88 7.10
CA ASN A 45 3.28 6.25 6.74
C ASN A 45 4.30 7.24 7.29
N THR A 46 4.89 8.02 6.40
CA THR A 46 5.95 8.99 6.72
C THR A 46 5.42 10.10 7.63
N TYR A 47 4.23 10.63 7.36
CA TYR A 47 3.64 11.72 8.14
C TYR A 47 3.41 11.32 9.61
N HIS A 48 2.76 10.18 9.84
CA HIS A 48 2.46 9.72 11.19
C HIS A 48 3.72 9.41 12.00
N LEU A 49 4.70 8.75 11.39
CA LEU A 49 5.96 8.42 12.06
C LEU A 49 6.78 9.67 12.38
N TYR A 50 6.84 10.63 11.45
CA TYR A 50 7.52 11.90 11.70
C TYR A 50 6.91 12.64 12.90
N ARG A 51 5.57 12.69 12.95
CA ARG A 51 4.84 13.39 14.01
C ARG A 51 4.89 12.71 15.37
N GLU A 52 4.64 11.40 15.41
CA GLU A 52 4.37 10.69 16.67
C GLU A 52 5.63 10.09 17.30
N LEU A 53 6.61 9.72 16.47
CA LEU A 53 7.83 9.05 16.93
C LEU A 53 9.06 9.96 16.81
N GLY A 54 9.11 10.81 15.79
CA GLY A 54 10.22 11.72 15.55
C GLY A 54 11.47 11.04 14.98
N GLU A 55 12.41 11.85 14.50
CA GLU A 55 13.63 11.36 13.84
C GLU A 55 14.58 10.65 14.81
N GLU A 56 14.76 11.22 16.01
CA GLU A 56 15.74 10.73 16.99
C GLU A 56 15.46 9.28 17.39
N ALA A 57 14.20 8.96 17.70
CA ALA A 57 13.80 7.60 18.08
C ALA A 57 14.06 6.60 16.94
N ILE A 58 13.77 6.96 15.69
CA ILE A 58 14.05 6.11 14.52
C ILE A 58 15.55 5.91 14.32
N GLN A 59 16.35 6.97 14.43
CA GLN A 59 17.80 6.92 14.24
C GLN A 59 18.48 6.06 15.30
N ASN A 60 18.08 6.20 16.57
CA ASN A 60 18.57 5.40 17.70
C ASN A 60 18.29 3.90 17.53
N HIS A 61 17.24 3.55 16.78
CA HIS A 61 16.90 2.17 16.45
C HIS A 61 17.38 1.74 15.06
N HIS A 62 18.23 2.55 14.40
CA HIS A 62 18.81 2.26 13.09
C HIS A 62 17.77 2.06 11.97
N GLY A 63 16.66 2.79 12.02
CA GLY A 63 15.56 2.74 11.04
C GLY A 63 14.30 2.08 11.59
N ILE A 64 13.19 2.19 10.85
CA ILE A 64 11.88 1.71 11.28
C ILE A 64 11.84 0.19 11.49
N LYS A 65 12.58 -0.56 10.66
CA LYS A 65 12.73 -2.02 10.79
C LYS A 65 13.32 -2.41 12.14
N GLY A 66 14.35 -1.71 12.59
CA GLY A 66 14.98 -1.95 13.89
C GLY A 66 14.05 -1.60 15.05
N PHE A 67 13.31 -0.49 14.93
CA PHE A 67 12.31 -0.07 15.92
C PHE A 67 11.20 -1.11 16.09
N MET A 68 10.65 -1.62 14.99
CA MET A 68 9.57 -2.62 14.99
C MET A 68 10.05 -4.06 15.24
N ARG A 69 11.38 -4.29 15.28
CA ARG A 69 11.99 -5.63 15.17
C ARG A 69 11.49 -6.41 13.94
N TRP A 70 11.19 -5.70 12.85
CA TRP A 70 10.70 -6.24 11.60
C TRP A 70 11.84 -6.61 10.65
N LYS A 71 11.80 -7.82 10.09
CA LYS A 71 12.85 -8.33 9.18
C LYS A 71 12.49 -8.24 7.70
N GLY A 72 11.20 -8.17 7.37
CA GLY A 72 10.73 -8.09 5.98
C GLY A 72 10.92 -6.72 5.34
N ALA A 73 10.40 -6.56 4.13
CA ALA A 73 10.51 -5.30 3.39
C ALA A 73 9.66 -4.19 4.00
N VAL A 74 10.08 -2.95 3.76
CA VAL A 74 9.32 -1.75 4.10
C VAL A 74 9.23 -0.82 2.91
N ILE A 75 8.01 -0.40 2.57
CA ILE A 75 7.76 0.76 1.73
C ILE A 75 7.36 1.92 2.65
N SER A 76 7.91 3.11 2.42
CA SER A 76 7.35 4.33 3.01
C SER A 76 6.59 5.09 1.94
N ASP A 77 5.38 5.54 2.28
CA ASP A 77 4.70 6.56 1.48
C ASP A 77 5.34 7.95 1.70
N SER A 78 4.91 8.95 0.94
CA SER A 78 5.40 10.31 1.05
C SER A 78 4.85 11.08 2.26
N GLY A 79 3.80 10.55 2.91
CA GLY A 79 2.92 11.29 3.82
C GLY A 79 1.98 12.29 3.13
N GLY A 80 2.08 12.42 1.80
CA GLY A 80 1.35 13.41 0.99
C GLY A 80 -0.15 13.26 1.11
N PHE A 81 -0.70 12.04 1.02
CA PHE A 81 -2.15 11.86 1.05
C PHE A 81 -2.81 12.44 2.31
N GLN A 82 -2.25 12.16 3.49
CA GLN A 82 -2.76 12.66 4.77
C GLN A 82 -2.56 14.16 4.91
N VAL A 83 -1.36 14.65 4.58
CA VAL A 83 -1.01 16.07 4.67
C VAL A 83 -1.88 16.91 3.74
N MET A 84 -2.05 16.46 2.51
CA MET A 84 -2.85 17.15 1.49
C MET A 84 -4.34 17.10 1.81
N THR A 85 -4.84 15.99 2.37
CA THR A 85 -6.21 15.94 2.90
C THR A 85 -6.39 17.01 3.97
N LEU A 86 -5.50 17.06 4.98
CA LEU A 86 -5.55 18.08 6.03
C LEU A 86 -5.39 19.50 5.48
N ALA A 87 -4.46 19.73 4.55
CA ALA A 87 -4.19 21.03 3.98
C ALA A 87 -5.37 21.55 3.14
N LYS A 88 -6.10 20.66 2.45
CA LYS A 88 -7.25 21.02 1.62
C LYS A 88 -8.57 21.07 2.41
N THR A 89 -8.69 20.41 3.56
CA THR A 89 -9.92 20.40 4.37
C THR A 89 -9.89 21.35 5.57
N ASN A 90 -8.72 21.64 6.15
CA ASN A 90 -8.63 22.56 7.29
C ASN A 90 -8.59 24.01 6.82
N HIS A 91 -9.32 24.88 7.51
CA HIS A 91 -9.31 26.33 7.31
C HIS A 91 -7.96 26.93 7.70
N GLY A 92 -6.96 26.85 6.81
CA GLY A 92 -5.62 27.40 7.02
C GLY A 92 -4.48 26.66 6.34
N GLY A 93 -4.74 25.48 5.75
CA GLY A 93 -3.74 24.77 4.95
C GLY A 93 -3.54 25.39 3.56
N LYS A 94 -2.34 25.19 2.98
CA LYS A 94 -2.00 25.66 1.64
C LYS A 94 -1.17 24.64 0.90
N VAL A 95 -1.41 24.52 -0.40
CA VAL A 95 -0.58 23.73 -1.31
C VAL A 95 0.02 24.71 -2.29
N THR A 96 1.35 24.80 -2.32
CA THR A 96 2.10 25.70 -3.19
C THR A 96 3.16 24.92 -3.95
N ASP A 97 3.89 25.59 -4.85
CA ASP A 97 5.01 24.95 -5.53
C ASP A 97 6.14 24.56 -4.57
N GLU A 98 6.24 25.21 -3.40
CA GLU A 98 7.22 24.90 -2.37
C GLU A 98 6.93 23.58 -1.65
N GLY A 99 5.66 23.33 -1.30
CA GLY A 99 5.23 22.18 -0.52
C GLY A 99 3.79 22.30 -0.03
N ALA A 100 3.43 21.46 0.94
CA ALA A 100 2.13 21.47 1.58
C ALA A 100 2.25 21.94 3.03
N THR A 101 1.53 23.01 3.34
CA THR A 101 1.45 23.61 4.67
C THR A 101 0.16 23.23 5.35
N PHE A 102 0.25 22.82 6.61
CA PHE A 102 -0.90 22.42 7.43
C PHE A 102 -0.64 22.72 8.91
N TRP A 103 -1.72 22.76 9.68
CA TRP A 103 -1.67 23.05 11.11
C TRP A 103 -1.82 21.78 11.94
N GLN A 104 -1.09 21.72 13.05
CA GLN A 104 -1.28 20.70 14.09
C GLN A 104 -1.07 21.27 15.49
N GLU A 105 -1.33 20.46 16.51
CA GLU A 105 -0.97 20.78 17.89
C GLU A 105 0.54 21.04 17.97
N GLY A 106 0.94 22.30 18.21
CA GLY A 106 2.33 22.75 18.19
C GLY A 106 2.70 23.71 17.04
N GLY A 107 1.79 23.98 16.09
CA GLY A 107 1.95 25.05 15.10
C GLY A 107 1.82 24.62 13.63
N GLU A 108 2.27 25.50 12.75
CA GLU A 108 2.28 25.30 11.31
C GLU A 108 3.46 24.41 10.89
N ILE A 109 3.19 23.42 10.02
CA ILE A 109 4.20 22.55 9.43
C ILE A 109 4.15 22.68 7.92
N LEU A 110 5.32 22.91 7.33
CA LEU A 110 5.56 22.80 5.89
C LEU A 110 6.29 21.49 5.58
N LEU A 111 5.58 20.59 4.87
CA LEU A 111 6.15 19.38 4.27
C LEU A 111 6.54 19.67 2.81
N THR A 112 7.84 19.64 2.53
CA THR A 112 8.38 19.79 1.18
C THR A 112 8.79 18.43 0.59
N PRO A 113 8.96 18.34 -0.75
CA PRO A 113 9.57 17.16 -1.40
C PRO A 113 10.88 16.72 -0.77
N GLU A 114 11.76 17.67 -0.40
CA GLU A 114 13.05 17.40 0.21
C GLU A 114 12.89 16.77 1.59
N LYS A 115 12.09 17.39 2.47
CA LYS A 115 11.84 16.89 3.84
C LYS A 115 11.22 15.49 3.83
N SER A 116 10.28 15.24 2.92
CA SER A 116 9.67 13.92 2.76
C SER A 116 10.73 12.86 2.42
N ILE A 117 11.60 13.14 1.45
CA ILE A 117 12.67 12.20 1.06
C ILE A 117 13.71 12.04 2.18
N GLU A 118 14.11 13.12 2.85
CA GLU A 118 15.05 13.08 3.97
C GLU A 118 14.55 12.15 5.08
N PHE A 119 13.28 12.30 5.48
CA PHE A 119 12.69 11.45 6.52
C PHE A 119 12.56 10.00 6.07
N GLN A 120 12.12 9.74 4.84
CA GLN A 120 12.05 8.38 4.29
C GLN A 120 13.44 7.69 4.27
N MET A 121 14.51 8.44 4.03
CA MET A 121 15.88 7.93 4.12
C MET A 121 16.33 7.66 5.56
N ILE A 122 15.78 8.39 6.55
CA ILE A 122 15.97 8.10 7.98
C ILE A 122 15.24 6.82 8.39
N LEU A 123 14.03 6.59 7.87
CA LEU A 123 13.27 5.35 8.08
C LEU A 123 14.02 4.12 7.55
N ARG A 124 14.89 4.28 6.54
CA ARG A 124 15.61 3.21 5.84
C ARG A 124 14.66 2.19 5.18
N SER A 125 13.63 2.72 4.54
CA SER A 125 12.71 1.95 3.70
C SER A 125 13.43 1.31 2.52
N ASP A 126 12.92 0.20 2.00
CA ASP A 126 13.41 -0.47 0.80
C ASP A 126 12.88 0.18 -0.50
N MET A 127 11.75 0.89 -0.41
CA MET A 127 11.22 1.77 -1.45
C MET A 127 10.67 3.05 -0.81
N VAL A 128 10.91 4.18 -1.46
CA VAL A 128 10.41 5.51 -1.09
C VAL A 128 9.48 6.03 -2.19
N VAL A 129 8.38 6.68 -1.81
CA VAL A 129 7.43 7.30 -2.73
C VAL A 129 7.59 8.81 -2.67
N VAL A 130 7.66 9.47 -3.83
CA VAL A 130 7.82 10.93 -3.89
C VAL A 130 6.57 11.65 -3.39
N LEU A 131 6.75 12.87 -2.87
CA LEU A 131 5.63 13.75 -2.56
C LEU A 131 4.94 14.20 -3.85
N ASP A 132 3.62 14.19 -3.82
CA ASP A 132 2.74 14.35 -4.98
C ASP A 132 1.50 15.19 -4.61
N ASP A 133 0.86 15.78 -5.62
CA ASP A 133 -0.38 16.54 -5.43
C ASP A 133 -1.51 15.90 -6.22
N PHE A 134 -2.57 15.50 -5.50
CA PHE A 134 -3.74 14.85 -6.08
C PHE A 134 -4.98 15.74 -5.99
N THR A 135 -5.85 15.62 -6.98
CA THR A 135 -7.16 16.29 -6.99
C THR A 135 -8.23 15.49 -6.25
N GLN A 136 -9.26 16.19 -5.76
CA GLN A 136 -10.49 15.53 -5.30
C GLN A 136 -11.20 14.85 -6.49
N PRO A 137 -12.08 13.87 -6.24
CA PRO A 137 -12.98 13.38 -7.28
C PRO A 137 -13.76 14.55 -7.89
N GLN A 138 -14.06 14.49 -9.20
CA GLN A 138 -14.79 15.53 -9.94
C GLN A 138 -14.07 16.88 -10.13
N ALA A 139 -12.76 16.94 -9.91
CA ALA A 139 -11.98 18.14 -10.24
C ALA A 139 -12.06 18.49 -11.73
N THR A 140 -12.01 19.78 -12.04
CA THR A 140 -11.99 20.24 -13.44
C THR A 140 -10.69 19.85 -14.13
N TYR A 141 -10.68 19.89 -15.46
CA TYR A 141 -9.48 19.61 -16.24
C TYR A 141 -8.32 20.53 -15.86
N GLU A 142 -8.59 21.82 -15.64
CA GLU A 142 -7.61 22.82 -15.23
C GLU A 142 -7.01 22.49 -13.87
N GLN A 143 -7.86 22.12 -12.89
CA GLN A 143 -7.40 21.72 -11.55
C GLN A 143 -6.54 20.44 -11.61
N ALA A 144 -6.93 19.47 -12.45
CA ALA A 144 -6.15 18.26 -12.68
C ALA A 144 -4.81 18.58 -13.35
N ARG A 145 -4.78 19.50 -14.32
CA ARG A 145 -3.57 19.97 -15.00
C ARG A 145 -2.61 20.66 -14.03
N GLU A 146 -3.11 21.56 -13.17
CA GLU A 146 -2.30 22.20 -12.13
C GLU A 146 -1.67 21.19 -11.16
N SER A 147 -2.45 20.17 -10.76
CA SER A 147 -1.97 19.06 -9.92
C SER A 147 -0.89 18.22 -10.62
N VAL A 148 -1.01 18.00 -11.94
CA VAL A 148 0.02 17.34 -12.75
C VAL A 148 1.31 18.18 -12.80
N GLU A 149 1.21 19.50 -13.06
CA GLU A 149 2.37 20.38 -13.08
C GLU A 149 3.12 20.36 -11.75
N ARG A 150 2.39 20.50 -10.65
CA ARG A 150 2.97 20.46 -9.30
C ARG A 150 3.57 19.10 -8.96
N THR A 151 2.90 18.01 -9.33
CA THR A 151 3.41 16.65 -9.16
C THR A 151 4.73 16.45 -9.89
N VAL A 152 4.85 16.89 -11.15
CA VAL A 152 6.09 16.76 -11.92
C VAL A 152 7.21 17.61 -11.31
N LEU A 153 6.90 18.85 -10.89
CA LEU A 153 7.84 19.73 -10.20
C LEU A 153 8.38 19.07 -8.91
N TRP A 154 7.48 18.58 -8.06
CA TRP A 154 7.83 17.94 -6.79
C TRP A 154 8.56 16.61 -6.99
N ALA A 155 8.20 15.82 -8.00
CA ALA A 155 8.87 14.58 -8.35
C ALA A 155 10.33 14.84 -8.75
N LYS A 156 10.59 15.88 -9.56
CA LYS A 156 11.96 16.29 -9.93
C LYS A 156 12.80 16.66 -8.71
N ARG A 157 12.27 17.53 -7.84
CA ARG A 157 12.93 17.94 -6.58
C ARG A 157 13.21 16.75 -5.66
N SER A 158 12.25 15.83 -5.55
CA SER A 158 12.40 14.58 -4.78
C SER A 158 13.54 13.72 -5.34
N LYS A 159 13.59 13.52 -6.67
CA LYS A 159 14.61 12.71 -7.34
C LYS A 159 16.02 13.29 -7.16
N GLU A 160 16.16 14.60 -7.29
CA GLU A 160 17.42 15.30 -7.08
C GLU A 160 17.92 15.14 -5.63
N THR A 161 17.03 15.36 -4.66
CA THR A 161 17.33 15.21 -3.23
C THR A 161 17.73 13.78 -2.89
N PHE A 162 16.95 12.81 -3.35
CA PHE A 162 17.23 11.39 -3.19
C PHE A 162 18.61 11.01 -3.71
N SER A 163 18.96 11.49 -4.91
CA SER A 163 20.24 11.22 -5.55
C SER A 163 21.41 11.85 -4.77
N LYS A 164 21.27 13.11 -4.34
CA LYS A 164 22.24 13.81 -3.49
C LYS A 164 22.46 13.07 -2.16
N LEU A 165 21.39 12.61 -1.49
CA LEU A 165 21.49 11.85 -0.24
C LEU A 165 22.17 10.50 -0.44
N CYS A 166 21.83 9.77 -1.50
CA CYS A 166 22.48 8.50 -1.83
C CYS A 166 23.99 8.69 -2.07
N GLN A 167 24.39 9.74 -2.78
CA GLN A 167 25.78 10.08 -3.02
C GLN A 167 26.50 10.48 -1.73
N LYS A 168 25.92 11.40 -0.95
CA LYS A 168 26.47 11.88 0.34
C LYS A 168 26.70 10.74 1.33
N LYS A 169 25.76 9.80 1.42
CA LYS A 169 25.84 8.62 2.28
C LYS A 169 26.63 7.45 1.65
N LYS A 170 27.14 7.61 0.42
CA LYS A 170 27.88 6.58 -0.34
C LYS A 170 27.12 5.25 -0.42
N ILE A 171 25.81 5.30 -0.64
CA ILE A 171 24.97 4.10 -0.71
C ILE A 171 25.25 3.39 -2.04
N PRO A 172 25.78 2.15 -2.02
CA PRO A 172 26.03 1.41 -3.25
C PRO A 172 24.70 1.08 -3.94
N GLU A 173 24.69 1.02 -5.26
CA GLU A 173 23.47 0.79 -6.06
C GLU A 173 22.69 -0.45 -5.61
N ILE A 174 23.39 -1.54 -5.29
CA ILE A 174 22.78 -2.78 -4.78
C ILE A 174 22.06 -2.61 -3.44
N LYS A 175 22.43 -1.62 -2.61
CA LYS A 175 21.75 -1.30 -1.34
C LYS A 175 20.88 -0.04 -1.41
N ARG A 176 20.83 0.63 -2.56
CA ARG A 176 19.98 1.80 -2.76
C ARG A 176 18.51 1.37 -2.70
N PRO A 177 17.66 2.07 -1.94
CA PRO A 177 16.23 1.82 -1.99
C PRO A 177 15.67 2.23 -3.36
N TYR A 178 14.53 1.68 -3.72
CA TYR A 178 13.83 2.12 -4.92
C TYR A 178 13.17 3.48 -4.70
N ILE A 179 13.06 4.30 -5.74
CA ILE A 179 12.28 5.53 -5.73
C ILE A 179 11.16 5.48 -6.76
N LEU A 180 9.94 5.76 -6.31
CA LEU A 180 8.72 5.67 -7.11
C LEU A 180 8.14 7.06 -7.40
N GLY A 181 7.85 7.36 -8.67
CA GLY A 181 7.02 8.50 -9.07
C GLY A 181 5.54 8.16 -8.93
N VAL A 182 4.67 9.17 -8.79
CA VAL A 182 3.21 8.96 -8.67
C VAL A 182 2.50 9.70 -9.80
N VAL A 183 1.74 8.96 -10.62
CA VAL A 183 1.05 9.53 -11.77
C VAL A 183 -0.27 10.17 -11.32
N HIS A 184 -0.52 11.42 -11.71
CA HIS A 184 -1.77 12.16 -11.49
C HIS A 184 -2.40 12.62 -12.81
N GLY A 185 -3.55 13.30 -12.72
CA GLY A 185 -4.35 13.71 -13.88
C GLY A 185 -5.86 13.49 -13.73
N GLY A 186 -6.34 13.10 -12.54
CA GLY A 186 -7.77 12.83 -12.31
C GLY A 186 -8.30 11.70 -13.18
N ASP A 187 -9.47 11.90 -13.76
CA ASP A 187 -10.11 10.98 -14.72
C ASP A 187 -9.72 11.28 -16.19
N TYR A 188 -8.88 12.29 -16.43
CA TYR A 188 -8.48 12.73 -17.77
C TYR A 188 -7.28 11.92 -18.28
N LEU A 189 -7.53 11.02 -19.24
CA LEU A 189 -6.54 10.04 -19.72
C LEU A 189 -5.34 10.68 -20.43
N ASP A 190 -5.55 11.81 -21.10
CA ASP A 190 -4.48 12.60 -21.73
C ASP A 190 -3.53 13.20 -20.70
N LEU A 191 -4.06 13.76 -19.61
CA LEU A 191 -3.23 14.24 -18.49
C LEU A 191 -2.48 13.11 -17.78
N ARG A 192 -3.13 11.94 -17.62
CA ARG A 192 -2.47 10.73 -17.07
C ARG A 192 -1.32 10.26 -17.95
N GLN A 193 -1.51 10.28 -19.27
CA GLN A 193 -0.47 9.95 -20.23
C GLN A 193 0.68 10.97 -20.17
N GLU A 194 0.38 12.26 -20.21
CA GLU A 194 1.37 13.35 -20.12
C GLU A 194 2.20 13.23 -18.83
N CYS A 195 1.53 13.09 -17.69
CA CYS A 195 2.18 12.94 -16.39
C CYS A 195 3.08 11.70 -16.36
N THR A 196 2.61 10.56 -16.90
CA THR A 196 3.40 9.33 -17.02
C THR A 196 4.69 9.57 -17.80
N GLN A 197 4.59 10.17 -18.99
CA GLN A 197 5.74 10.42 -19.86
C GLN A 197 6.77 11.35 -19.20
N ARG A 198 6.31 12.46 -18.60
CA ARG A 198 7.18 13.41 -17.89
C ARG A 198 7.88 12.78 -16.68
N LEU A 199 7.21 11.89 -15.94
CA LEU A 199 7.83 11.16 -14.85
C LEU A 199 8.85 10.12 -15.35
N VAL A 200 8.58 9.47 -16.49
CA VAL A 200 9.54 8.56 -17.13
C VAL A 200 10.82 9.30 -17.52
N GLU A 201 10.71 10.50 -18.09
CA GLU A 201 11.84 11.36 -18.46
C GLU A 201 12.73 11.74 -17.26
N ILE A 202 12.13 11.99 -16.08
CA ILE A 202 12.87 12.25 -14.84
C ILE A 202 13.68 11.01 -14.38
N GLY A 203 13.17 9.81 -14.64
CA GLY A 203 13.82 8.54 -14.36
C GLY A 203 13.57 8.02 -12.94
N PHE A 204 12.67 7.04 -12.80
CA PHE A 204 12.32 6.38 -11.54
C PHE A 204 12.51 4.86 -11.62
N ASP A 205 12.39 4.16 -10.49
CA ASP A 205 12.41 2.68 -10.48
C ASP A 205 11.04 2.07 -10.80
N GLY A 206 10.00 2.90 -10.76
CA GLY A 206 8.62 2.55 -11.00
C GLY A 206 7.67 3.76 -10.90
N LEU A 207 6.40 3.51 -11.22
CA LEU A 207 5.32 4.47 -11.17
C LEU A 207 4.13 3.92 -10.39
N GLY A 208 3.52 4.79 -9.59
CA GLY A 208 2.30 4.53 -8.85
C GLY A 208 1.06 5.05 -9.56
N TYR A 209 -0.04 4.31 -9.45
CA TYR A 209 -1.39 4.82 -9.72
C TYR A 209 -1.72 5.86 -8.63
N GLY A 210 -1.63 7.15 -8.93
CA GLY A 210 -1.94 8.22 -7.98
C GLY A 210 -3.42 8.63 -7.96
N GLY A 211 -3.83 9.22 -6.84
CA GLY A 211 -5.16 9.80 -6.67
C GLY A 211 -6.21 8.74 -6.37
N TRP A 212 -7.47 9.04 -6.72
CA TRP A 212 -8.59 8.15 -6.42
C TRP A 212 -8.72 7.07 -7.50
N PRO A 213 -8.64 5.78 -7.15
CA PRO A 213 -8.80 4.70 -8.13
C PRO A 213 -10.26 4.37 -8.44
N ILE A 214 -11.20 4.96 -7.71
CA ILE A 214 -12.64 4.68 -7.81
C ILE A 214 -13.36 5.85 -8.47
N MET A 215 -14.11 5.55 -9.52
CA MET A 215 -14.93 6.50 -10.26
C MET A 215 -16.21 6.85 -9.49
N ALA A 216 -16.96 7.84 -9.97
CA ALA A 216 -18.21 8.29 -9.35
C ALA A 216 -19.28 7.18 -9.18
N ASP A 217 -19.27 6.16 -10.04
CA ASP A 217 -20.17 5.02 -9.98
C ASP A 217 -19.71 3.90 -9.02
N GLY A 218 -18.58 4.09 -8.32
CA GLY A 218 -18.02 3.15 -7.37
C GLY A 218 -17.17 2.04 -8.00
N GLN A 219 -16.97 2.06 -9.33
CA GLN A 219 -16.12 1.11 -10.03
C GLN A 219 -14.66 1.57 -10.09
N PHE A 220 -13.75 0.61 -10.18
CA PHE A 220 -12.33 0.88 -10.35
C PHE A 220 -12.05 1.38 -11.77
N ASN A 221 -11.24 2.44 -11.90
CA ASN A 221 -10.88 3.02 -13.20
C ASN A 221 -9.71 2.23 -13.83
N TYR A 222 -10.04 1.18 -14.59
CA TYR A 222 -9.03 0.37 -15.29
C TYR A 222 -8.39 1.10 -16.47
N ASP A 223 -9.05 2.10 -17.06
CA ASP A 223 -8.53 2.83 -18.20
C ASP A 223 -7.30 3.66 -17.82
N VAL A 224 -7.33 4.30 -16.65
CA VAL A 224 -6.15 4.98 -16.09
C VAL A 224 -5.01 4.00 -15.83
N ALA A 225 -5.31 2.85 -15.22
CA ALA A 225 -4.29 1.83 -14.93
C ALA A 225 -3.63 1.33 -16.24
N LYS A 226 -4.44 1.12 -17.29
CA LYS A 226 -3.97 0.72 -18.62
C LYS A 226 -3.12 1.79 -19.28
N ILE A 227 -3.53 3.07 -19.23
CA ILE A 227 -2.76 4.18 -19.81
C ILE A 227 -1.39 4.31 -19.15
N ILE A 228 -1.31 4.21 -17.82
CA ILE A 228 -0.03 4.22 -17.10
C ILE A 228 0.83 3.05 -17.58
N ALA A 229 0.28 1.83 -17.62
CA ALA A 229 1.01 0.64 -18.02
C ALA A 229 1.54 0.69 -19.46
N GLN A 230 0.77 1.24 -20.40
CA GLN A 230 1.15 1.36 -21.81
C GLN A 230 2.25 2.41 -22.05
N ASN A 231 2.36 3.41 -21.17
CA ASN A 231 3.34 4.49 -21.30
C ASN A 231 4.54 4.33 -20.35
N ALA A 232 4.57 3.28 -19.51
CA ALA A 232 5.68 2.99 -18.61
C ALA A 232 6.70 2.01 -19.25
N PRO A 233 8.02 2.18 -18.99
CA PRO A 233 9.02 1.21 -19.41
C PRO A 233 8.79 -0.20 -18.83
N ASN A 234 9.05 -1.24 -19.63
CA ASN A 234 8.84 -2.65 -19.24
C ASN A 234 9.61 -3.14 -17.99
N ASN A 235 10.62 -2.39 -17.56
CA ASN A 235 11.45 -2.67 -16.39
C ASN A 235 11.01 -1.89 -15.13
N TYR A 236 10.02 -0.99 -15.24
CA TYR A 236 9.49 -0.24 -14.11
C TYR A 236 8.61 -1.13 -13.23
N PHE A 237 8.59 -0.85 -11.92
CA PHE A 237 7.52 -1.35 -11.07
C PHE A 237 6.26 -0.54 -11.31
N LEU A 238 5.15 -1.21 -11.62
CA LEU A 238 3.83 -0.59 -11.58
C LEU A 238 3.17 -0.89 -10.24
N TYR A 239 2.80 0.16 -9.52
CA TYR A 239 2.30 0.09 -8.15
C TYR A 239 0.86 0.63 -8.09
N GLY A 240 -0.10 -0.24 -7.74
CA GLY A 240 -1.47 0.16 -7.41
C GLY A 240 -1.55 0.73 -6.00
N LEU A 241 -1.26 2.01 -5.82
CA LEU A 241 -1.36 2.70 -4.52
C LEU A 241 -2.81 2.69 -4.03
N GLY A 242 -3.04 2.15 -2.84
CA GLY A 242 -4.39 2.02 -2.26
C GLY A 242 -5.33 1.03 -2.97
N VAL A 243 -4.85 0.26 -3.95
CA VAL A 243 -5.66 -0.73 -4.68
C VAL A 243 -5.77 -2.00 -3.86
N GLY A 244 -6.97 -2.26 -3.35
CA GLY A 244 -7.15 -3.29 -2.33
C GLY A 244 -8.12 -4.41 -2.64
N LYS A 245 -9.18 -4.24 -3.45
CA LYS A 245 -10.14 -5.35 -3.57
C LYS A 245 -9.51 -6.52 -4.34
N PRO A 246 -9.73 -7.79 -3.94
CA PRO A 246 -9.03 -8.92 -4.53
C PRO A 246 -9.16 -9.01 -6.07
N HIS A 247 -10.36 -8.78 -6.61
CA HIS A 247 -10.58 -8.81 -8.06
C HIS A 247 -9.94 -7.62 -8.80
N GLU A 248 -9.83 -6.45 -8.16
CA GLU A 248 -9.12 -5.29 -8.72
C GLU A 248 -7.62 -5.59 -8.82
N ILE A 249 -7.03 -6.20 -7.78
CA ILE A 249 -5.63 -6.62 -7.81
C ILE A 249 -5.37 -7.63 -8.93
N VAL A 250 -6.19 -8.68 -9.05
CA VAL A 250 -6.07 -9.69 -10.11
C VAL A 250 -6.06 -9.04 -11.50
N ASN A 251 -6.97 -8.10 -11.75
CA ASN A 251 -7.06 -7.41 -13.04
C ASN A 251 -5.89 -6.45 -13.28
N CYS A 252 -5.44 -5.72 -12.25
CA CYS A 252 -4.26 -4.87 -12.37
C CYS A 252 -2.98 -5.68 -12.63
N VAL A 253 -2.84 -6.88 -12.06
CA VAL A 253 -1.72 -7.77 -12.37
C VAL A 253 -1.70 -8.17 -13.85
N LYS A 254 -2.86 -8.41 -14.46
CA LYS A 254 -2.96 -8.64 -15.92
C LYS A 254 -2.52 -7.44 -16.75
N LEU A 255 -2.62 -6.22 -16.21
CA LEU A 255 -2.11 -4.99 -16.80
C LEU A 255 -0.62 -4.73 -16.52
N GLY A 256 0.06 -5.59 -15.76
CA GLY A 256 1.49 -5.46 -15.43
C GLY A 256 1.79 -4.82 -14.07
N TYR A 257 0.77 -4.51 -13.25
CA TYR A 257 0.98 -4.07 -11.88
C TYR A 257 1.53 -5.20 -11.01
N SER A 258 2.45 -4.86 -10.11
CA SER A 258 3.21 -5.85 -9.34
C SER A 258 3.32 -5.54 -7.85
N ILE A 259 3.03 -4.31 -7.44
CA ILE A 259 3.05 -3.89 -6.04
C ILE A 259 1.68 -3.30 -5.71
N PHE A 260 1.17 -3.63 -4.53
CA PHE A 260 -0.13 -3.18 -4.04
C PHE A 260 -0.05 -2.91 -2.54
N ASP A 261 -0.81 -1.94 -2.06
CA ASP A 261 -1.06 -1.69 -0.64
C ASP A 261 -2.52 -1.32 -0.46
N CYS A 262 -3.05 -1.62 0.73
CA CYS A 262 -4.36 -1.13 1.12
C CYS A 262 -4.63 -1.42 2.61
N VAL A 263 -5.33 -0.47 3.25
CA VAL A 263 -5.90 -0.67 4.59
C VAL A 263 -7.04 -1.70 4.65
N LEU A 264 -7.66 -2.04 3.50
CA LEU A 264 -8.87 -2.87 3.43
C LEU A 264 -8.80 -4.17 4.25
N PRO A 265 -7.83 -5.08 4.05
CA PRO A 265 -7.79 -6.34 4.78
C PRO A 265 -7.83 -6.16 6.30
N THR A 266 -7.04 -5.22 6.83
CA THR A 266 -6.95 -5.02 8.28
C THR A 266 -8.16 -4.25 8.82
N ARG A 267 -8.62 -3.21 8.11
CA ARG A 267 -9.81 -2.43 8.48
C ARG A 267 -11.05 -3.30 8.51
N ASP A 268 -11.25 -4.11 7.47
CA ASP A 268 -12.44 -4.93 7.31
C ASP A 268 -12.49 -6.04 8.35
N ALA A 269 -11.34 -6.65 8.69
CA ALA A 269 -11.24 -7.63 9.76
C ALA A 269 -11.79 -7.08 11.08
N ARG A 270 -11.36 -5.87 11.46
CA ARG A 270 -11.82 -5.20 12.69
C ARG A 270 -13.30 -4.80 12.64
N HIS A 271 -13.84 -4.57 11.44
CA HIS A 271 -15.25 -4.31 11.20
C HIS A 271 -16.03 -5.57 10.77
N LYS A 272 -15.57 -6.75 11.19
CA LYS A 272 -16.32 -8.02 11.05
C LYS A 272 -16.60 -8.41 9.60
N ARG A 273 -15.67 -8.13 8.69
CA ARG A 273 -15.70 -8.58 7.30
C ARG A 273 -14.43 -9.34 6.99
N LEU A 274 -14.54 -10.67 6.92
CA LEU A 274 -13.46 -11.57 6.55
C LEU A 274 -13.57 -11.97 5.08
N TYR A 275 -12.42 -12.10 4.43
CA TYR A 275 -12.32 -12.60 3.05
C TYR A 275 -12.16 -14.12 3.08
N ILE A 276 -12.97 -14.85 2.34
CA ILE A 276 -12.86 -16.31 2.19
C ILE A 276 -12.81 -16.67 0.71
N TYR A 277 -11.92 -17.58 0.33
CA TYR A 277 -11.92 -18.14 -1.02
C TYR A 277 -13.13 -19.07 -1.17
N ASN A 278 -13.75 -19.05 -2.35
CA ASN A 278 -14.83 -19.98 -2.69
C ASN A 278 -14.20 -21.28 -3.23
N ALA A 279 -13.44 -21.96 -2.37
CA ALA A 279 -12.66 -23.15 -2.67
C ALA A 279 -12.62 -24.08 -1.44
N ASN A 280 -12.46 -25.39 -1.67
CA ASN A 280 -12.43 -26.39 -0.59
C ASN A 280 -11.03 -26.56 0.01
N SER A 281 -9.98 -26.21 -0.72
CA SER A 281 -8.59 -26.21 -0.27
C SER A 281 -7.82 -25.03 -0.88
N ILE A 282 -6.59 -24.79 -0.42
CA ILE A 282 -5.72 -23.78 -1.03
C ILE A 282 -5.40 -24.17 -2.49
N ASP A 283 -5.29 -25.45 -2.80
CA ASP A 283 -4.95 -25.94 -4.14
C ASP A 283 -6.08 -25.68 -5.14
N ASP A 284 -7.34 -25.76 -4.69
CA ASP A 284 -8.54 -25.54 -5.51
C ASP A 284 -8.83 -24.06 -5.82
N ILE A 285 -8.02 -23.11 -5.33
CA ILE A 285 -8.23 -21.68 -5.58
C ILE A 285 -7.97 -21.37 -7.05
N ASP A 286 -9.03 -21.01 -7.77
CA ASP A 286 -8.99 -20.54 -9.15
C ASP A 286 -9.36 -19.04 -9.24
N LEU A 287 -8.35 -18.20 -9.52
CA LEU A 287 -8.50 -16.75 -9.63
C LEU A 287 -9.15 -16.30 -10.95
N ASN A 288 -9.31 -17.19 -11.93
CA ASN A 288 -10.01 -16.88 -13.18
C ASN A 288 -11.53 -16.98 -13.04
N GLN A 289 -12.03 -17.58 -11.95
CA GLN A 289 -13.46 -17.60 -11.67
C GLN A 289 -13.96 -16.19 -11.35
N LYS A 290 -15.11 -15.82 -11.95
CA LYS A 290 -15.76 -14.52 -11.75
C LYS A 290 -15.98 -14.16 -10.27
N LYS A 291 -16.22 -15.17 -9.43
CA LYS A 291 -16.45 -15.01 -7.99
C LYS A 291 -15.58 -15.98 -7.18
N PHE A 292 -14.26 -15.83 -7.26
CA PHE A 292 -13.29 -16.67 -6.54
C PHE A 292 -13.27 -16.45 -5.02
N TYR A 293 -13.93 -15.41 -4.49
CA TYR A 293 -14.01 -15.12 -3.06
C TYR A 293 -15.40 -14.63 -2.63
N SER A 294 -15.64 -14.63 -1.33
CA SER A 294 -16.83 -14.07 -0.69
C SER A 294 -16.51 -13.45 0.67
N TYR A 295 -17.49 -12.77 1.25
CA TYR A 295 -17.37 -12.16 2.57
C TYR A 295 -18.02 -13.03 3.65
N TYR A 296 -17.30 -13.20 4.75
CA TYR A 296 -17.79 -13.85 5.97
C TYR A 296 -17.91 -12.82 7.10
N THR A 297 -19.05 -12.83 7.78
CA THR A 297 -19.36 -11.91 8.90
C THR A 297 -19.45 -12.70 10.21
N PRO A 298 -18.42 -12.65 11.07
CA PRO A 298 -18.23 -13.60 12.17
C PRO A 298 -19.24 -13.52 13.32
N ASP A 299 -19.97 -12.41 13.49
CA ASP A 299 -20.83 -12.18 14.65
C ASP A 299 -22.30 -12.62 14.46
N LYS A 300 -22.64 -13.19 13.30
CA LYS A 300 -24.00 -13.68 13.04
C LYS A 300 -24.35 -14.86 13.96
N MET A 301 -25.57 -14.87 14.50
CA MET A 301 -26.04 -15.89 15.44
C MET A 301 -25.94 -17.33 14.90
N ILE A 302 -26.12 -17.50 13.59
CA ILE A 302 -26.03 -18.80 12.90
C ILE A 302 -24.68 -19.51 13.11
N TYR A 303 -23.62 -18.78 13.44
CA TYR A 303 -22.27 -19.32 13.60
C TYR A 303 -21.94 -19.81 15.01
N ARG A 304 -22.74 -19.46 16.02
CA ARG A 304 -22.44 -19.78 17.45
C ARG A 304 -22.39 -21.27 17.78
N LYS A 305 -22.92 -22.14 16.92
CA LYS A 305 -22.92 -23.61 17.08
C LYS A 305 -22.13 -24.32 15.99
N LYS A 306 -21.31 -23.60 15.21
CA LYS A 306 -20.56 -24.15 14.08
C LYS A 306 -19.13 -24.47 14.49
N ASP A 307 -18.88 -25.74 14.79
CA ASP A 307 -17.54 -26.27 15.10
C ASP A 307 -16.78 -26.67 13.83
N VAL A 308 -16.55 -25.67 12.98
CA VAL A 308 -15.80 -25.79 11.73
C VAL A 308 -14.92 -24.56 11.56
N PRO A 309 -13.81 -24.63 10.81
CA PRO A 309 -12.96 -23.47 10.58
C PRO A 309 -13.68 -22.36 9.79
N ILE A 310 -13.08 -21.18 9.74
CA ILE A 310 -13.60 -20.07 8.92
C ILE A 310 -13.54 -20.45 7.43
N SER A 311 -12.39 -20.97 6.98
CA SER A 311 -12.15 -21.41 5.61
C SER A 311 -11.26 -22.65 5.61
N HIS A 312 -11.57 -23.64 4.77
CA HIS A 312 -10.68 -24.77 4.50
C HIS A 312 -9.58 -24.42 3.48
N ALA A 313 -9.80 -23.38 2.67
CA ALA A 313 -8.82 -22.79 1.76
C ALA A 313 -7.95 -21.72 2.46
N CYS A 314 -7.52 -21.97 3.70
CA CYS A 314 -6.68 -21.06 4.48
C CYS A 314 -5.91 -21.82 5.56
N ASP A 315 -4.61 -21.55 5.68
CA ASP A 315 -3.68 -22.14 6.63
C ASP A 315 -3.27 -21.15 7.74
N CYS A 316 -4.07 -20.10 7.99
CA CYS A 316 -3.76 -19.13 9.04
C CYS A 316 -4.05 -19.66 10.46
N LEU A 317 -3.48 -18.99 11.47
CA LEU A 317 -3.70 -19.28 12.89
C LEU A 317 -5.18 -19.48 13.24
N LEU A 318 -6.05 -18.60 12.73
CA LEU A 318 -7.49 -18.66 12.98
C LEU A 318 -8.14 -19.93 12.39
N CYS A 319 -7.85 -20.24 11.12
CA CYS A 319 -8.47 -21.36 10.42
C CYS A 319 -7.93 -22.73 10.86
N GLN A 320 -6.70 -22.80 11.37
CA GLN A 320 -6.10 -24.06 11.80
C GLN A 320 -6.49 -24.46 13.22
N ASN A 321 -6.78 -23.49 14.10
CA ASN A 321 -6.89 -23.76 15.54
C ASN A 321 -8.23 -23.40 16.17
N TYR A 322 -9.08 -22.65 15.46
CA TYR A 322 -10.31 -22.12 16.06
C TYR A 322 -11.53 -22.29 15.15
N SER A 323 -12.68 -22.47 15.78
CA SER A 323 -13.95 -22.63 15.08
C SER A 323 -14.68 -21.31 14.86
N ARG A 324 -15.63 -21.32 13.92
CA ARG A 324 -16.60 -20.23 13.72
C ARG A 324 -17.36 -19.89 15.01
N ALA A 325 -17.71 -20.91 15.80
CA ALA A 325 -18.38 -20.73 17.09
C ALA A 325 -17.53 -19.92 18.07
N TYR A 326 -16.24 -20.25 18.21
CA TYR A 326 -15.34 -19.53 19.10
C TYR A 326 -15.14 -18.08 18.66
N LEU A 327 -14.89 -17.85 17.37
CA LEU A 327 -14.74 -16.47 16.87
C LEU A 327 -16.02 -15.64 17.07
N ALA A 328 -17.20 -16.23 16.81
CA ALA A 328 -18.48 -15.57 17.07
C ALA A 328 -18.68 -15.22 18.55
N HIS A 329 -18.20 -16.09 19.46
CA HIS A 329 -18.18 -15.82 20.90
C HIS A 329 -17.27 -14.62 21.21
N LEU A 330 -16.02 -14.61 20.74
CA LEU A 330 -15.09 -13.49 20.99
C LEU A 330 -15.66 -12.14 20.53
N PHE A 331 -16.28 -12.09 19.34
CA PHE A 331 -16.96 -10.86 18.89
C PHE A 331 -18.16 -10.47 19.76
N LYS A 332 -18.91 -11.45 20.28
CA LYS A 332 -20.04 -11.20 21.19
C LYS A 332 -19.58 -10.54 22.49
N ILE A 333 -18.47 -11.02 23.05
CA ILE A 333 -17.91 -10.48 24.30
C ILE A 333 -16.95 -9.29 24.08
N LYS A 334 -16.79 -8.85 22.83
CA LYS A 334 -15.95 -7.71 22.42
C LYS A 334 -14.46 -7.86 22.79
N GLU A 335 -13.96 -9.09 22.78
CA GLU A 335 -12.55 -9.36 23.05
C GLU A 335 -11.64 -8.92 21.91
N LEU A 336 -10.51 -8.28 22.24
CA LEU A 336 -9.54 -7.79 21.26
C LEU A 336 -8.93 -8.93 20.44
N THR A 337 -8.85 -10.13 21.01
CA THR A 337 -8.42 -11.35 20.32
C THR A 337 -9.26 -11.63 19.07
N ALA A 338 -10.55 -11.26 19.06
CA ALA A 338 -11.40 -11.39 17.86
C ALA A 338 -10.82 -10.62 16.68
N MET A 339 -10.36 -9.39 16.93
CA MET A 339 -9.79 -8.51 15.91
C MET A 339 -8.40 -8.98 15.48
N ARG A 340 -7.56 -9.44 16.42
CA ARG A 340 -6.24 -10.01 16.12
C ARG A 340 -6.35 -11.21 15.18
N LEU A 341 -7.13 -12.23 15.56
CA LEU A 341 -7.33 -13.44 14.74
C LEU A 341 -7.92 -13.13 13.37
N SER A 342 -8.92 -12.24 13.32
CA SER A 342 -9.54 -11.78 12.09
C SER A 342 -8.57 -11.06 11.16
N THR A 343 -7.67 -10.26 11.73
CA THR A 343 -6.67 -9.50 10.95
C THR A 343 -5.61 -10.45 10.39
N ILE A 344 -5.12 -11.42 11.17
CA ILE A 344 -4.21 -12.47 10.69
C ILE A 344 -4.85 -13.23 9.52
N HIS A 345 -6.13 -13.61 9.64
CA HIS A 345 -6.85 -14.31 8.58
C HIS A 345 -6.94 -13.49 7.29
N ASN A 346 -7.35 -12.23 7.36
CA ASN A 346 -7.46 -11.38 6.19
C ASN A 346 -6.09 -11.11 5.54
N LEU A 347 -5.03 -10.91 6.33
CA LEU A 347 -3.69 -10.79 5.76
C LEU A 347 -3.24 -12.08 5.07
N ARG A 348 -3.47 -13.24 5.69
CA ARG A 348 -3.13 -14.52 5.07
C ARG A 348 -3.91 -14.76 3.78
N PHE A 349 -5.18 -14.36 3.71
CA PHE A 349 -5.95 -14.39 2.47
C PHE A 349 -5.23 -13.63 1.35
N TYR A 350 -4.72 -12.42 1.62
CA TYR A 350 -3.98 -11.62 0.62
C TYR A 350 -2.61 -12.22 0.29
N SER A 351 -1.91 -12.82 1.26
CA SER A 351 -0.66 -13.53 0.99
C SER A 351 -0.89 -14.72 0.04
N ILE A 352 -1.95 -15.52 0.27
CA ILE A 352 -2.35 -16.60 -0.65
C ILE A 352 -2.72 -16.05 -2.03
N LEU A 353 -3.38 -14.88 -2.10
CA LEU A 353 -3.72 -14.23 -3.37
C LEU A 353 -2.45 -13.97 -4.19
N MET A 354 -1.44 -13.38 -3.54
CA MET A 354 -0.16 -13.08 -4.17
C MET A 354 0.57 -14.37 -4.57
N GLU A 355 0.62 -15.37 -3.70
CA GLU A 355 1.22 -16.69 -3.98
C GLU A 355 0.60 -17.32 -5.24
N LYS A 356 -0.73 -17.28 -5.39
CA LYS A 356 -1.45 -17.81 -6.56
C LYS A 356 -1.17 -17.00 -7.82
N LEU A 357 -1.10 -15.68 -7.74
CA LEU A 357 -0.74 -14.80 -8.87
C LEU A 357 0.72 -14.95 -9.31
N GLN A 358 1.60 -15.44 -8.43
CA GLN A 358 3.01 -15.68 -8.76
C GLN A 358 3.23 -16.96 -9.59
N THR A 359 2.26 -17.87 -9.62
CA THR A 359 2.35 -19.15 -10.33
C THR A 359 2.40 -18.99 -11.85
N ASP A 360 3.08 -19.91 -12.53
CA ASP A 360 3.25 -19.85 -13.99
C ASP A 360 1.93 -20.08 -14.76
N SER A 361 0.94 -20.72 -14.13
CA SER A 361 -0.39 -20.93 -14.72
C SER A 361 -1.17 -19.63 -14.91
N PHE A 362 -1.02 -18.65 -14.02
CA PHE A 362 -1.70 -17.36 -14.15
C PHE A 362 -1.03 -16.43 -15.19
N LYS A 363 0.28 -16.57 -15.40
CA LYS A 363 1.05 -15.72 -16.34
C LYS A 363 0.85 -16.06 -17.83
N LYS A 364 0.16 -17.17 -18.14
CA LYS A 364 -0.08 -17.65 -19.51
C LYS A 364 -1.48 -17.29 -20.05
N THR A 365 -2.35 -16.74 -19.20
CA THR A 365 -3.66 -16.17 -19.52
C THR A 365 -3.58 -14.66 -19.52
#